data_AF-A0A168LE02-F1
#
_entry.id   AF-A0A168LE02-F1
#
_cell.length_a   1.000
_cell.length_b   1.000
_cell.length_c   1.000
_cell.angle_alpha   90.00
_cell.angle_beta   90.00
_cell.angle_gamma   90.00
#
_symmetry.space_group_name_H-M   'P 1'
#
loop_
_entity.id
_entity.type
_entity.pdbx_description
1 polymer ?
#
loop_
_entity_poly.entity_id
_entity_poly.type
_entity_poly.pdbx_seq_one_letter_code
_entity_poly.pdbx_strand_id
1 'polypeptide(L)' 'STPFLTKVSKREAPDYYEVIAHPMDLGTVSKKLKAFQYRNKKEFANDLYLIYQNCLDYNTD' A
#
# COMPACT_ATOMS: atom_id res chain seq x y z
N SER A 1 11.87 -5.71 0.69
CA SER A 1 10.89 -5.01 -0.16
C SER A 1 9.84 -5.94 -0.77
N THR A 2 10.14 -7.23 -0.97
CA THR A 2 9.22 -8.21 -1.58
C THR A 2 7.79 -8.21 -1.03
N PRO A 3 7.54 -8.12 0.30
CA PRO A 3 6.18 -8.10 0.86
C PRO A 3 5.31 -6.94 0.37
N PHE A 4 5.93 -5.85 -0.12
CA PHE A 4 5.24 -4.64 -0.54
C PHE A 4 5.03 -4.57 -2.05
N LEU A 5 5.45 -5.57 -2.83
CA LEU A 5 5.37 -5.52 -4.30
C LEU A 5 3.95 -5.76 -4.83
N THR A 6 3.15 -6.53 -4.10
CA THR A 6 1.79 -6.91 -4.48
C THR A 6 0.83 -6.66 -3.33
N LYS A 7 -0.46 -6.58 -3.64
CA LYS A 7 -1.53 -6.50 -2.63
C LYS A 7 -1.38 -7.62 -1.60
N VAL A 8 -1.64 -7.28 -0.33
CA VAL A 8 -1.63 -8.26 0.76
C VAL A 8 -2.67 -9.34 0.51
N SER A 9 -2.25 -10.58 0.63
CA SER A 9 -3.10 -11.75 0.41
C SER A 9 -4.03 -11.97 1.60
N LYS A 10 -5.34 -12.03 1.35
CA LYS A 10 -6.33 -12.43 2.38
C LYS A 10 -6.08 -13.83 2.95
N ARG A 11 -5.39 -14.71 2.20
CA ARG A 11 -5.04 -16.03 2.71
C ARG A 11 -3.94 -15.96 3.78
N GLU A 12 -3.02 -15.01 3.63
CA GLU A 12 -1.86 -14.84 4.51
C GLU A 12 -2.17 -13.91 5.69
N ALA A 13 -3.08 -12.96 5.47
CA ALA A 13 -3.54 -11.99 6.47
C ALA A 13 -5.08 -11.83 6.34
N PRO A 14 -5.88 -12.71 6.96
CA PRO A 14 -7.33 -12.77 6.78
C PRO A 14 -8.10 -11.52 7.16
N ASP A 15 -7.66 -10.83 8.20
CA ASP A 15 -8.25 -9.63 8.79
C ASP A 15 -7.65 -8.32 8.25
N TYR A 16 -6.65 -8.39 7.36
CA TYR A 16 -5.91 -7.21 6.90
C TYR A 16 -6.81 -6.10 6.36
N TYR A 17 -7.84 -6.46 5.59
CA TYR A 17 -8.75 -5.50 4.97
C TYR A 17 -9.88 -5.02 5.91
N GLU A 18 -9.96 -5.59 7.10
CA GLU A 18 -10.82 -5.12 8.19
C GLU A 18 -10.07 -4.12 9.07
N VAL A 19 -8.77 -4.36 9.30
CA VAL A 19 -7.89 -3.48 10.07
C VAL A 19 -7.41 -2.27 9.26
N ILE A 20 -7.00 -2.49 8.00
CA ILE A 20 -6.42 -1.46 7.14
C ILE A 20 -7.47 -0.89 6.18
N ALA A 21 -7.89 0.35 6.45
CA ALA A 21 -8.92 1.06 5.68
C ALA A 21 -8.50 1.37 4.23
N HIS A 22 -7.22 1.66 3.99
CA HIS A 22 -6.71 2.06 2.68
C HIS A 22 -5.46 1.25 2.30
N PRO A 23 -5.64 0.00 1.83
CA PRO A 23 -4.53 -0.84 1.37
C PRO A 23 -3.74 -0.19 0.23
N MET A 24 -2.41 -0.32 0.26
CA MET A 24 -1.52 0.15 -0.79
C MET A 24 -0.31 -0.78 -0.94
N ASP A 25 0.23 -0.85 -2.16
CA ASP A 25 1.40 -1.66 -2.51
C ASP A 25 2.17 -1.02 -3.68
N LEU A 26 3.46 -1.35 -3.83
CA LEU A 26 4.35 -0.79 -4.84
C LEU A 26 3.90 -1.13 -6.27
N GLY A 27 3.25 -2.28 -6.48
CA GLY A 27 2.66 -2.65 -7.76
C GLY A 27 1.51 -1.71 -8.14
N THR A 28 0.64 -1.38 -7.20
CA THR A 28 -0.43 -0.39 -7.36
C THR A 28 0.16 1.02 -7.58
N VAL A 29 1.16 1.43 -6.80
CA VAL A 29 1.86 2.73 -7.00
C VAL A 29 2.44 2.82 -8.41
N SER A 30 3.11 1.77 -8.90
CA SER A 30 3.67 1.72 -10.25
C SER A 30 2.59 1.83 -11.33
N LYS A 31 1.44 1.16 -11.15
CA LYS A 31 0.30 1.27 -12.08
C LYS A 31 -0.27 2.68 -12.13
N LYS A 32 -0.51 3.31 -10.97
CA LYS A 32 -1.00 4.70 -10.86
C LYS A 32 -0.05 5.68 -11.55
N LEU A 33 1.26 5.51 -11.35
CA LEU A 33 2.28 6.35 -11.97
C LEU A 33 2.27 6.23 -13.50
N LYS A 34 2.28 5.00 -14.03
CA LYS A 34 2.23 4.74 -15.49
C LYS A 34 0.94 5.22 -16.14
N ALA A 35 -0.16 5.23 -15.38
CA ALA A 35 -1.45 5.73 -15.83
C ALA A 35 -1.61 7.26 -15.64
N PHE A 36 -0.56 7.99 -15.26
CA PHE A 36 -0.59 9.43 -15.00
C PHE A 36 -1.68 9.87 -14.01
N GLN A 37 -1.96 9.04 -12.99
CA GLN A 37 -3.02 9.30 -12.01
C GLN A 37 -2.58 10.20 -10.86
N TYR A 38 -1.28 10.45 -10.69
CA TYR A 38 -0.77 11.41 -9.71
C TYR A 38 -0.69 12.80 -10.33
N ARG A 39 -1.39 13.76 -9.75
CA ARG A 39 -1.40 15.16 -10.21
C ARG A 39 -0.13 15.90 -9.81
N ASN A 40 0.53 15.44 -8.74
CA ASN A 40 1.72 16.07 -8.19
C ASN A 40 2.56 15.05 -7.40
N LYS A 41 3.79 15.44 -7.07
CA LYS A 41 4.74 14.60 -6.31
C LYS A 41 4.25 14.23 -4.90
N LYS A 42 3.42 15.09 -4.29
CA LYS A 42 2.88 14.85 -2.94
C LYS A 42 1.93 13.67 -2.91
N GLU A 43 1.07 13.52 -3.91
CA GLU A 43 0.17 12.36 -4.01
C GLU A 43 0.94 11.04 -4.18
N PHE A 44 2.01 11.04 -4.98
CA PHE A 44 2.89 9.87 -5.09
C PHE A 44 3.60 9.54 -3.75
N ALA A 45 4.14 10.57 -3.08
CA ALA A 45 4.78 10.38 -1.78
C ALA A 45 3.81 9.89 -0.70
N ASN A 46 2.56 10.35 -0.73
CA ASN A 46 1.52 9.90 0.20
C ASN A 46 1.24 8.41 0.06
N ASP A 47 1.16 7.87 -1.16
CA ASP A 47 0.94 6.43 -1.35
C ASP A 47 2.14 5.59 -0.90
N LEU A 48 3.38 6.09 -1.08
CA LEU A 48 4.57 5.44 -0.52
C LEU A 48 4.56 5.45 1.01
N TYR A 49 4.19 6.58 1.61
CA TYR A 49 4.06 6.70 3.06
C TYR A 49 2.94 5.80 3.60
N LEU A 50 1.85 5.63 2.85
CA LEU A 50 0.73 4.77 3.22
C LEU A 50 1.14 3.30 3.29
N ILE A 51 2.01 2.81 2.39
CA ILE A 51 2.57 1.45 2.49
C ILE A 51 3.32 1.26 3.82
N TYR A 52 4.10 2.26 4.21
CA TYR A 52 4.84 2.24 5.48
C TYR A 52 3.91 2.29 6.70
N GLN A 53 2.92 3.20 6.70
CA GLN A 53 1.95 3.30 7.80
C GLN A 53 1.12 2.03 7.95
N ASN A 54 0.54 1.51 6.87
CA ASN A 54 -0.22 0.26 6.92
C ASN A 54 0.62 -0.92 7.42
N CYS A 55 1.92 -0.92 7.12
CA CYS A 55 2.84 -1.94 7.65
C CYS A 55 3.00 -1.81 9.17
N LEU A 56 3.19 -0.60 9.70
CA LEU A 56 3.31 -0.39 11.14
C LEU A 56 1.99 -0.68 11.87
N ASP A 57 0.87 -0.21 11.32
CA ASP A 57 -0.45 -0.36 11.93
C ASP A 57 -0.91 -1.81 11.99
N TYR A 58 -0.55 -2.64 11.00
CA TYR A 58 -0.94 -4.05 10.97
C TYR A 58 0.06 -4.98 11.69
N ASN A 59 1.36 -4.69 11.60
CA ASN A 59 2.42 -5.57 12.14
C ASN A 59 2.99 -5.05 13.46
N THR A 60 2.21 -4.29 14.23
CA THR A 60 2.60 -3.90 15.59
C THR A 60 2.37 -5.10 16.52
N ASP A 61 3.45 -5.56 17.18
CA ASP A 61 3.38 -6.53 18.28
C ASP A 61 2.51 -6.02 19.44
#